data_AF-A0A5R2NCQ5-F1
#
_entry.id   AF-A0A5R2NCQ5-F1
#
_cell.length_a   1.000
_cell.length_b   1.000
_cell.length_c   1.000
_cell.angle_alpha   90.00
_cell.angle_beta   90.00
_cell.angle_gamma   90.00
#
_symmetry.space_group_name_H-M   'P 1'
#
loop_
_entity.id
_entity.type
_entity.pdbx_description
1 polymer ?
#
loop_
_entity_poly.entity_id
_entity_poly.type
_entity_poly.pdbx_seq_one_letter_code
_entity_poly.pdbx_strand_id
1 'polypeptide(L)'
;MNKAVRPEGFSSAEAEITDSGKGELSPRNSQPNKLKVISLFAGIGGFDRAFDVADGDVVMQCELDKFCQTILKKHWPKTKRVSDIKTLMPSDMPEADVWTAGFPCQDVSLARGNHGRNGLKGNHTSLFFELMRLVEAKRPNVLLLENVHGLLNSHQGCDFGVILMELIDRGYAVSWRVMNARYFGVAQSRARVFICAWKGDYHSATEALFEPKVSAARGSERLGFMSESKHRSGAIVPHVAYCVAATSGRHTGNDWSRSYISYADAVRRPTPTESERLQGFPAGWTMPDPAVPEPGRGFDSERYKSVGNAVAVPVVTWIAKRISAIIAAGLPRPNT
;
A
#
# COMPACT_ATOMS: atom_id res chain seq x y z
N MET A 1 4.00 -56.70 -44.78
CA MET A 1 5.41 -56.28 -44.91
C MET A 1 5.54 -55.00 -44.08
N ASN A 2 6.28 -54.87 -42.98
CA ASN A 2 7.44 -55.60 -42.48
C ASN A 2 7.29 -55.98 -41.00
N LYS A 3 8.01 -57.05 -40.66
CA LYS A 3 8.04 -57.78 -39.39
C LYS A 3 8.90 -57.09 -38.33
N ALA A 4 8.59 -57.46 -37.10
CA ALA A 4 9.33 -57.27 -35.84
C ALA A 4 10.81 -57.65 -35.90
N VAL A 5 11.60 -57.00 -35.03
CA VAL A 5 12.80 -57.59 -34.41
C VAL A 5 12.82 -57.15 -32.93
N ARG A 6 12.75 -58.15 -32.03
CA ARG A 6 13.11 -58.05 -30.60
C ARG A 6 14.62 -58.25 -30.46
N PRO A 7 15.18 -57.89 -29.30
CA PRO A 7 16.08 -58.85 -28.64
C PRO A 7 15.64 -59.18 -27.20
N GLU A 8 15.76 -60.46 -26.91
CA GLU A 8 15.87 -61.11 -25.58
C GLU A 8 17.15 -60.60 -24.89
N GLY A 9 17.39 -60.62 -23.57
CA GLY A 9 16.85 -61.28 -22.38
C GLY A 9 17.88 -61.05 -21.25
N PHE A 10 17.68 -61.70 -20.08
CA PHE A 10 18.43 -61.60 -18.79
C PHE A 10 18.03 -60.44 -17.86
N SER A 11 17.89 -60.59 -16.55
CA SER A 11 17.74 -61.74 -15.64
C SER A 11 17.27 -61.16 -14.30
N SER A 12 16.40 -61.89 -13.61
CA SER A 12 15.93 -61.61 -12.25
C SER A 12 17.07 -61.58 -11.23
N ALA A 13 17.13 -60.53 -10.42
CA ALA A 13 17.79 -60.53 -9.12
C ALA A 13 16.92 -59.70 -8.17
N GLU A 14 16.17 -60.41 -7.33
CA GLU A 14 15.54 -59.88 -6.13
C GLU A 14 16.66 -59.46 -5.15
N ALA A 15 16.66 -58.20 -4.75
CA ALA A 15 17.45 -57.74 -3.62
C ALA A 15 16.47 -57.47 -2.46
N GLU A 16 16.46 -58.39 -1.50
CA GLU A 16 15.92 -58.17 -0.16
C GLU A 16 16.59 -56.95 0.45
N ILE A 17 15.80 -55.90 0.73
CA ILE A 17 16.21 -54.84 1.64
C ILE A 17 15.42 -55.07 2.94
N THR A 18 16.16 -55.50 3.94
CA THR A 18 15.73 -55.70 5.32
C THR A 18 15.18 -54.42 5.92
N ASP A 19 13.96 -54.52 6.45
CA ASP A 19 13.32 -53.56 7.35
C ASP A 19 14.13 -53.44 8.66
N SER A 20 14.71 -52.27 8.91
CA SER A 20 15.13 -51.87 10.25
C SER A 20 15.08 -50.35 10.38
N GLY A 21 14.04 -49.84 11.02
CA GLY A 21 14.08 -48.50 11.63
C GLY A 21 12.77 -47.73 11.56
N LYS A 22 11.95 -47.90 12.59
CA LYS A 22 10.83 -47.01 12.90
C LYS A 22 11.31 -45.55 13.00
N GLY A 23 10.74 -44.72 12.14
CA GLY A 23 10.64 -43.28 12.33
C GLY A 23 9.42 -42.82 11.56
N GLU A 24 8.27 -42.73 12.22
CA GLU A 24 7.09 -42.06 11.67
C GLU A 24 7.48 -40.63 11.26
N LEU A 25 7.67 -40.42 9.96
CA LEU A 25 7.67 -39.09 9.37
C LEU A 25 6.24 -38.59 9.44
N SER A 26 5.92 -37.85 10.51
CA SER A 26 4.72 -37.04 10.54
C SER A 26 4.72 -36.14 9.30
N PRO A 27 3.60 -36.01 8.57
CA PRO A 27 3.54 -35.07 7.47
C PRO A 27 3.70 -33.68 8.08
N ARG A 28 4.83 -33.02 7.80
CA ARG A 28 5.00 -31.59 8.05
C ARG A 28 3.90 -30.89 7.26
N ASN A 29 2.82 -30.59 7.94
CA ASN A 29 1.74 -29.75 7.43
C ASN A 29 2.23 -28.30 7.47
N SER A 30 3.25 -27.97 6.68
CA SER A 30 3.77 -26.60 6.55
C SER A 30 3.04 -25.94 5.40
N GLN A 31 1.82 -25.46 5.67
CA GLN A 31 1.37 -24.28 4.95
C GLN A 31 2.48 -23.24 5.11
N PRO A 32 3.00 -22.62 4.02
CA PRO A 32 3.98 -21.57 4.15
C PRO A 32 3.40 -20.51 5.10
N ASN A 33 4.15 -20.15 6.15
CA ASN A 33 3.68 -19.13 7.08
C ASN A 33 3.37 -17.86 6.29
N LYS A 34 2.13 -17.36 6.43
CA LYS A 34 1.71 -16.13 5.75
C LYS A 34 2.63 -14.97 6.13
N LEU A 35 2.88 -14.11 5.15
CA LEU A 35 3.65 -12.89 5.32
C LEU A 35 2.99 -12.01 6.38
N LYS A 36 3.69 -11.67 7.47
CA LYS A 36 3.12 -10.85 8.54
C LYS A 36 3.29 -9.36 8.24
N VAL A 37 2.22 -8.60 8.40
CA VAL A 37 2.17 -7.18 8.04
C VAL A 37 1.70 -6.32 9.22
N ILE A 38 2.41 -5.22 9.47
CA ILE A 38 1.97 -4.14 10.35
C ILE A 38 1.54 -2.95 9.50
N SER A 39 0.30 -2.50 9.69
CA SER A 39 -0.26 -1.33 8.99
C SER A 39 -0.29 -0.11 9.90
N LEU A 40 0.59 0.86 9.64
CA LEU A 40 0.69 2.12 10.40
C LEU A 40 0.03 3.24 9.58
N PHE A 41 -0.68 4.15 10.26
CA PHE A 41 -1.54 5.15 9.61
C PHE A 41 -2.55 4.46 8.67
N ALA A 42 -3.20 3.41 9.19
CA ALA A 42 -3.92 2.43 8.38
C ALA A 42 -5.13 3.03 7.62
N GLY A 43 -5.70 4.14 8.10
CA GLY A 43 -6.91 4.75 7.56
C GLY A 43 -8.04 3.73 7.52
N ILE A 44 -8.67 3.58 6.35
CA ILE A 44 -9.72 2.58 6.11
C ILE A 44 -9.19 1.23 5.63
N GLY A 45 -7.90 0.95 5.81
CA GLY A 45 -7.31 -0.36 5.54
C GLY A 45 -6.95 -0.59 4.07
N GLY A 46 -6.44 0.44 3.37
CA GLY A 46 -6.06 0.31 1.97
C GLY A 46 -4.84 -0.59 1.73
N PHE A 47 -3.83 -0.47 2.60
CA PHE A 47 -2.69 -1.40 2.62
C PHE A 47 -3.13 -2.79 3.06
N ASP A 48 -3.91 -2.86 4.13
CA ASP A 48 -4.42 -4.08 4.74
C ASP A 48 -5.16 -4.94 3.72
N ARG A 49 -6.10 -4.33 2.98
CA ARG A 49 -6.83 -5.02 1.92
C ARG A 49 -5.93 -5.51 0.79
N ALA A 50 -4.92 -4.73 0.42
CA ALA A 50 -3.99 -5.11 -0.64
C ALA A 50 -3.13 -6.32 -0.22
N PHE A 51 -2.69 -6.36 1.04
CA PHE A 51 -1.92 -7.49 1.59
C PHE A 51 -2.79 -8.73 1.81
N ASP A 52 -4.06 -8.60 2.22
CA ASP A 52 -4.99 -9.74 2.25
C ASP A 52 -5.10 -10.42 0.86
N VAL A 53 -5.16 -9.61 -0.21
CA VAL A 53 -5.22 -10.11 -1.60
C VAL A 53 -3.88 -10.73 -2.04
N ALA A 54 -2.77 -10.33 -1.42
CA ALA A 54 -1.43 -10.86 -1.65
C ALA A 54 -1.05 -12.00 -0.67
N ASP A 55 -2.04 -12.59 0.00
CA ASP A 55 -1.92 -13.67 1.00
C ASP A 55 -1.05 -13.33 2.22
N GLY A 56 -0.97 -12.04 2.56
CA GLY A 56 -0.42 -11.56 3.82
C GLY A 56 -1.42 -11.66 4.98
N ASP A 57 -0.89 -11.66 6.19
CA ASP A 57 -1.62 -11.62 7.45
C ASP A 57 -1.34 -10.29 8.17
N VAL A 58 -2.37 -9.45 8.30
CA VAL A 58 -2.24 -8.16 8.99
C VAL A 58 -2.36 -8.38 10.50
N VAL A 59 -1.20 -8.37 11.16
CA VAL A 59 -1.07 -8.71 12.59
C VAL A 59 -1.26 -7.52 13.52
N MET A 60 -1.08 -6.29 13.03
CA MET A 60 -1.34 -5.08 13.81
C MET A 60 -1.73 -3.89 12.92
N GLN A 61 -2.62 -3.05 13.42
CA GLN A 61 -3.06 -1.79 12.83
C GLN A 61 -2.82 -0.63 13.80
N CYS A 62 -2.30 0.50 13.31
CA CYS A 62 -2.22 1.76 14.06
C CYS A 62 -2.97 2.87 13.32
N GLU A 63 -4.02 3.41 13.94
CA GLU A 63 -4.87 4.46 13.34
C GLU A 63 -5.53 5.32 14.40
N LEU A 64 -5.41 6.65 14.30
CA LEU A 64 -5.88 7.60 15.30
C LEU A 64 -7.35 8.01 15.10
N ASP A 65 -7.80 8.09 13.84
CA ASP A 65 -9.14 8.53 13.50
C ASP A 65 -10.19 7.48 13.92
N LYS A 66 -11.11 7.90 14.80
CA LYS A 66 -12.13 7.02 15.37
C LYS A 66 -13.03 6.41 14.30
N PHE A 67 -13.38 7.15 13.25
CA PHE A 67 -14.21 6.63 12.17
C PHE A 67 -13.46 5.52 11.42
N CYS A 68 -12.21 5.78 11.03
CA CYS A 68 -11.34 4.78 10.42
C CYS A 68 -11.21 3.51 11.29
N GLN A 69 -11.02 3.65 12.61
CA GLN A 69 -10.97 2.51 13.53
C GLN A 69 -12.25 1.67 13.49
N THR A 70 -13.44 2.27 13.34
CA THR A 70 -14.69 1.50 13.21
C THR A 70 -14.72 0.66 11.94
N ILE A 71 -14.19 1.20 10.83
CA ILE A 71 -14.09 0.49 9.55
C ILE A 71 -13.08 -0.65 9.65
N LEU A 72 -11.91 -0.39 10.24
CA LEU A 72 -10.91 -1.43 10.49
C LEU A 72 -11.49 -2.55 11.37
N LYS A 73 -12.25 -2.21 12.42
CA LYS A 73 -12.87 -3.20 13.32
C LYS A 73 -13.87 -4.09 12.62
N LYS A 74 -14.64 -3.54 11.69
CA LYS A 74 -15.58 -4.30 10.87
C LYS A 74 -14.88 -5.33 9.98
N HIS A 75 -13.80 -4.94 9.30
CA HIS A 75 -13.13 -5.80 8.32
C HIS A 75 -12.09 -6.75 8.94
N TRP A 76 -11.40 -6.30 10.00
CA TRP A 76 -10.40 -7.07 10.75
C TRP A 76 -10.73 -7.09 12.25
N PRO A 77 -11.76 -7.83 12.69
CA PRO A 77 -12.22 -7.80 14.08
C PRO A 77 -11.20 -8.38 15.07
N LYS A 78 -10.34 -9.30 14.62
CA LYS A 78 -9.35 -10.00 15.47
C LYS A 78 -7.95 -9.35 15.48
N THR A 79 -7.69 -8.42 14.56
CA THR A 79 -6.37 -7.79 14.44
C THR A 79 -6.12 -6.82 15.59
N LYS A 80 -4.91 -6.86 16.17
CA LYS A 80 -4.49 -5.94 17.22
C LYS A 80 -4.56 -4.51 16.68
N ARG A 81 -5.26 -3.63 17.39
CA ARG A 81 -5.36 -2.20 17.05
C ARG A 81 -4.77 -1.33 18.14
N VAL A 82 -4.03 -0.31 17.72
CA VAL A 82 -3.49 0.74 18.57
C VAL A 82 -3.88 2.09 17.96
N SER A 83 -4.18 3.09 18.79
CA SER A 83 -4.72 4.36 18.30
C SER A 83 -3.63 5.35 17.90
N ASP A 84 -2.62 5.56 18.76
CA ASP A 84 -1.64 6.63 18.57
C ASP A 84 -0.23 6.05 18.45
N ILE A 85 0.45 6.35 17.34
CA ILE A 85 1.83 5.93 17.10
C ILE A 85 2.80 6.57 18.10
N LYS A 86 2.47 7.75 18.65
CA LYS A 86 3.30 8.46 19.64
C LYS A 86 3.40 7.72 20.96
N THR A 87 2.36 6.98 21.33
CA THR A 87 2.30 6.20 22.58
C THR A 87 2.59 4.73 22.38
N LEU A 88 2.70 4.27 21.13
CA LEU A 88 3.05 2.89 20.80
C LEU A 88 4.49 2.58 21.20
N MET A 89 4.66 1.52 22.00
CA MET A 89 5.97 1.03 22.42
C MET A 89 6.41 -0.15 21.55
N PRO A 90 7.72 -0.28 21.23
CA PRO A 90 8.24 -1.43 20.47
C PRO A 90 7.92 -2.79 21.09
N SER A 91 7.84 -2.87 22.43
CA SER A 91 7.47 -4.08 23.17
C SER A 91 6.05 -4.56 22.89
N ASP A 92 5.16 -3.65 22.48
CA ASP A 92 3.78 -3.98 22.14
C ASP A 92 3.63 -4.43 20.69
N MET A 93 4.67 -4.27 19.85
CA MET A 93 4.59 -4.60 18.44
C MET A 93 4.93 -6.08 18.21
N PRO A 94 4.04 -6.86 17.56
CA PRO A 94 4.38 -8.22 17.15
C PRO A 94 5.52 -8.19 16.11
N GLU A 95 6.18 -9.33 15.94
CA GLU A 95 7.08 -9.54 14.79
C GLU A 95 6.32 -9.52 13.48
N ALA A 96 6.86 -8.83 12.49
CA ALA A 96 6.30 -8.73 11.14
C ALA A 96 7.38 -8.53 10.09
N ASP A 97 7.12 -9.03 8.89
CA ASP A 97 8.04 -9.00 7.76
C ASP A 97 7.99 -7.64 7.04
N VAL A 98 6.77 -7.08 6.93
CA VAL A 98 6.51 -5.83 6.22
C VAL A 98 5.79 -4.84 7.10
N TRP A 99 6.26 -3.60 7.11
CA TRP A 99 5.58 -2.47 7.71
C TRP A 99 5.11 -1.52 6.61
N THR A 100 3.84 -1.14 6.64
CA THR A 100 3.26 -0.19 5.67
C THR A 100 2.91 1.12 6.34
N ALA A 101 3.12 2.26 5.66
CA ALA A 101 2.78 3.57 6.21
C ALA A 101 2.40 4.60 5.13
N GLY A 102 1.14 5.04 5.14
CA GLY A 102 0.67 6.21 4.39
C GLY A 102 0.66 7.45 5.29
N PHE A 103 1.85 7.95 5.65
CA PHE A 103 1.97 8.96 6.70
C PHE A 103 1.55 10.37 6.21
N PRO A 104 1.01 11.23 7.09
CA PRO A 104 0.53 12.56 6.69
C PRO A 104 1.63 13.44 6.05
N CYS A 105 1.33 13.99 4.86
CA CYS A 105 2.24 14.87 4.11
C CYS A 105 2.45 16.26 4.73
N GLN A 106 1.52 16.73 5.57
CA GLN A 106 1.54 18.10 6.11
C GLN A 106 2.74 18.36 7.04
N ASP A 107 3.38 17.29 7.50
CA ASP A 107 4.34 17.32 8.58
C ASP A 107 5.80 17.37 8.12
N VAL A 108 6.14 17.12 6.85
CA VAL A 108 7.57 17.06 6.44
C VAL A 108 8.24 18.45 6.40
N SER A 109 7.45 19.52 6.58
CA SER A 109 7.81 20.94 6.41
C SER A 109 8.71 21.58 7.48
N LEU A 110 9.27 20.85 8.45
CA LEU A 110 9.86 21.47 9.65
C LEU A 110 11.23 20.95 10.11
N ALA A 111 12.00 20.26 9.27
CA ALA A 111 13.37 19.88 9.62
C ALA A 111 14.41 20.58 8.73
N ARG A 112 15.03 21.62 9.33
CA ARG A 112 16.33 22.23 8.98
C ARG A 112 16.31 23.37 7.94
N GLY A 113 15.76 24.50 8.36
CA GLY A 113 16.36 25.78 8.01
C GLY A 113 17.69 25.94 8.75
N ASN A 114 18.81 25.92 8.03
CA ASN A 114 20.13 26.55 8.22
C ASN A 114 20.57 27.18 9.57
N HIS A 115 20.12 26.73 10.73
CA HIS A 115 20.62 27.20 12.02
C HIS A 115 21.10 26.04 12.89
N GLY A 116 22.30 26.27 13.43
CA GLY A 116 23.11 25.29 14.13
C GLY A 116 22.43 24.63 15.31
N ARG A 117 23.04 23.50 15.69
CA ARG A 117 22.96 22.82 16.99
C ARG A 117 22.23 23.63 18.06
N ASN A 118 20.93 23.37 18.25
CA ASN A 118 20.19 23.48 19.51
C ASN A 118 18.70 23.09 19.32
N GLY A 119 18.28 21.94 19.87
CA GLY A 119 16.92 21.76 20.42
C GLY A 119 15.83 21.10 19.57
N LEU A 120 15.51 19.85 19.92
CA LEU A 120 14.36 19.02 19.49
C LEU A 120 12.99 19.56 19.95
N LYS A 121 12.46 20.67 19.40
CA LYS A 121 11.10 21.16 19.75
C LYS A 121 10.30 21.75 18.58
N GLY A 122 10.07 20.98 17.52
CA GLY A 122 9.10 21.33 16.46
C GLY A 122 8.04 20.23 16.29
N ASN A 123 6.81 20.47 16.79
CA ASN A 123 5.82 19.40 17.06
C ASN A 123 5.02 18.87 15.85
N HIS A 124 5.32 19.32 14.63
CA HIS A 124 4.61 18.86 13.43
C HIS A 124 5.54 18.32 12.36
N THR A 125 6.79 17.93 12.70
CA THR A 125 7.60 16.97 11.92
C THR A 125 7.51 15.56 12.48
N SER A 126 6.66 15.35 13.49
CA SER A 126 6.80 14.29 14.48
C SER A 126 6.45 12.89 13.97
N LEU A 127 5.41 12.72 13.15
CA LEU A 127 4.86 11.37 12.89
C LEU A 127 5.78 10.46 12.06
N PHE A 128 6.51 11.02 11.08
CA PHE A 128 7.54 10.25 10.38
C PHE A 128 8.68 9.86 11.32
N PHE A 129 9.12 10.75 12.20
CA PHE A 129 10.14 10.43 13.19
C PHE A 129 9.65 9.46 14.27
N GLU A 130 8.36 9.46 14.62
CA GLU A 130 7.76 8.42 15.47
C GLU A 130 7.78 7.05 14.79
N LEU A 131 7.48 7.00 13.49
CA LEU A 131 7.68 5.79 12.70
C LEU A 131 9.16 5.37 12.73
N MET A 132 10.10 6.30 12.50
CA MET A 132 11.54 6.00 12.53
C MET A 132 12.03 5.57 13.92
N ARG A 133 11.45 6.08 15.02
CA ARG A 133 11.71 5.62 16.39
C ARG A 133 11.36 4.14 16.57
N LEU A 134 10.23 3.72 16.03
CA LEU A 134 9.81 2.30 16.06
C LEU A 134 10.68 1.43 15.13
N VAL A 135 10.99 1.93 13.93
CA VAL A 135 11.87 1.25 12.97
C VAL A 135 13.27 1.06 13.54
N GLU A 136 13.81 2.03 14.27
CA GLU A 136 15.11 1.94 14.92
C GLU A 136 15.16 0.78 15.93
N ALA A 137 14.09 0.63 16.71
CA ALA A 137 13.99 -0.39 17.75
C ALA A 137 13.69 -1.80 17.21
N LYS A 138 12.82 -1.92 16.19
CA LYS A 138 12.35 -3.24 15.68
C LYS A 138 13.06 -3.69 14.41
N ARG A 139 13.67 -2.77 13.66
CA ARG A 139 14.44 -3.04 12.44
C ARG A 139 13.73 -4.02 11.46
N PRO A 140 12.49 -3.72 11.02
CA PRO A 140 11.73 -4.58 10.09
C PRO A 140 12.51 -4.89 8.81
N ASN A 141 12.19 -5.99 8.14
CA ASN A 141 12.87 -6.34 6.89
C ASN A 141 12.49 -5.40 5.74
N VAL A 142 11.20 -5.04 5.67
CA VAL A 142 10.65 -4.23 4.59
C VAL A 142 9.77 -3.09 5.13
N LEU A 143 9.94 -1.92 4.55
CA LEU A 143 9.07 -0.75 4.71
C LEU A 143 8.46 -0.39 3.36
N LEU A 144 7.13 -0.29 3.30
CA LEU A 144 6.40 0.26 2.15
C LEU A 144 5.70 1.55 2.58
N LEU A 145 6.22 2.68 2.10
CA LEU A 145 5.70 3.99 2.41
C LEU A 145 4.99 4.59 1.21
N GLU A 146 3.94 5.38 1.47
CA GLU A 146 3.23 6.13 0.44
C GLU A 146 3.10 7.59 0.85
N ASN A 147 3.21 8.48 -0.14
CA ASN A 147 2.93 9.89 0.05
C ASN A 147 2.45 10.57 -1.26
N VAL A 148 2.00 11.81 -1.16
CA VAL A 148 1.60 12.62 -2.31
C VAL A 148 2.78 12.90 -3.23
N HIS A 149 2.50 13.02 -4.53
CA HIS A 149 3.53 13.32 -5.53
C HIS A 149 4.32 14.62 -5.23
N GLY A 150 3.66 15.60 -4.60
CA GLY A 150 4.27 16.87 -4.20
C GLY A 150 5.43 16.74 -3.21
N LEU A 151 5.54 15.61 -2.48
CA LEU A 151 6.66 15.36 -1.56
C LEU A 151 8.03 15.51 -2.24
N LEU A 152 8.14 15.08 -3.51
CA LEU A 152 9.39 15.11 -4.26
C LEU A 152 9.93 16.53 -4.50
N ASN A 153 9.05 17.53 -4.47
CA ASN A 153 9.40 18.94 -4.70
C ASN A 153 9.24 19.79 -3.44
N SER A 154 8.82 19.19 -2.32
CA SER A 154 8.62 19.91 -1.06
C SER A 154 9.95 20.45 -0.56
N HIS A 155 9.99 21.74 -0.22
CA HIS A 155 11.22 22.47 0.16
C HIS A 155 12.39 22.21 -0.81
N GLN A 156 12.13 22.28 -2.13
CA GLN A 156 13.13 22.04 -3.18
C GLN A 156 13.74 20.61 -3.12
N GLY A 157 12.97 19.64 -2.60
CA GLY A 157 13.37 18.25 -2.46
C GLY A 157 14.05 17.90 -1.13
N CYS A 158 14.31 18.88 -0.26
CA CYS A 158 14.94 18.66 1.04
C CYS A 158 14.17 17.67 1.92
N ASP A 159 12.84 17.79 1.95
CA ASP A 159 11.94 16.93 2.73
C ASP A 159 12.06 15.46 2.33
N PHE A 160 12.08 15.21 1.02
CA PHE A 160 12.28 13.87 0.48
C PHE A 160 13.70 13.37 0.78
N GLY A 161 14.70 14.25 0.68
CA GLY A 161 16.07 13.96 1.08
C GLY A 161 16.20 13.50 2.54
N VAL A 162 15.49 14.15 3.47
CA VAL A 162 15.46 13.74 4.89
C VAL A 162 14.90 12.32 5.05
N ILE A 163 13.81 12.00 4.34
CA ILE A 163 13.22 10.64 4.39
C ILE A 163 14.23 9.60 3.90
N LEU A 164 14.93 9.86 2.80
CA LEU A 164 15.94 8.96 2.27
C LEU A 164 17.09 8.77 3.27
N MET A 165 17.61 9.87 3.84
CA MET A 165 18.71 9.80 4.82
C MET A 165 18.31 9.01 6.07
N GLU A 166 17.12 9.25 6.64
CA GLU A 166 16.65 8.52 7.83
C GLU A 166 16.51 7.01 7.59
N LEU A 167 16.14 6.59 6.38
CA LEU A 167 16.10 5.18 6.00
C LEU A 167 17.52 4.61 5.78
N ILE A 168 18.37 5.33 5.05
CA ILE A 168 19.75 4.89 4.73
C ILE A 168 20.60 4.80 5.99
N ASP A 169 20.53 5.79 6.89
CA ASP A 169 21.25 5.81 8.17
C ASP A 169 20.86 4.61 9.07
N ARG A 170 19.69 4.02 8.83
CA ARG A 170 19.20 2.80 9.52
C ARG A 170 19.49 1.52 8.75
N GLY A 171 20.30 1.57 7.71
CA GLY A 171 20.76 0.41 6.94
C GLY A 171 19.75 -0.13 5.93
N TYR A 172 18.81 0.70 5.47
CA TYR A 172 17.90 0.32 4.40
C TYR A 172 18.42 0.79 3.05
N ALA A 173 18.38 -0.10 2.06
CA ALA A 173 18.42 0.28 0.66
C ALA A 173 17.02 0.73 0.23
N VAL A 174 16.94 1.81 -0.56
CA VAL A 174 15.68 2.49 -0.85
C VAL A 174 15.47 2.61 -2.35
N SER A 175 14.27 2.26 -2.81
CA SER A 175 13.78 2.59 -4.14
C SER A 175 12.51 3.43 -4.04
N TRP A 176 12.20 4.24 -5.05
CA TRP A 176 10.92 4.94 -5.12
C TRP A 176 10.41 5.04 -6.54
N ARG A 177 9.08 5.12 -6.69
CA ARG A 177 8.42 5.28 -7.99
C ARG A 177 7.14 6.10 -7.83
N VAL A 178 6.91 7.02 -8.76
CA VAL A 178 5.61 7.67 -8.89
C VAL A 178 4.69 6.76 -9.69
N MET A 179 3.59 6.34 -9.09
CA MET A 179 2.62 5.45 -9.69
C MET A 179 1.26 6.13 -9.74
N ASN A 180 0.58 6.05 -10.89
CA ASN A 180 -0.73 6.65 -11.08
C ASN A 180 -1.80 5.55 -11.14
N ALA A 181 -2.77 5.60 -10.22
CA ALA A 181 -3.83 4.60 -10.09
C ALA A 181 -4.59 4.31 -11.39
N ARG A 182 -4.65 5.28 -12.32
CA ARG A 182 -5.27 5.13 -13.64
C ARG A 182 -4.70 3.96 -14.46
N TYR A 183 -3.46 3.55 -14.20
CA TYR A 183 -2.79 2.45 -14.89
C TYR A 183 -2.95 1.09 -14.19
N PHE A 184 -3.71 1.04 -13.10
CA PHE A 184 -3.85 -0.13 -12.22
C PHE A 184 -5.31 -0.59 -12.10
N GLY A 185 -6.16 -0.26 -13.09
CA GLY A 185 -7.53 -0.80 -13.16
C GLY A 185 -8.60 0.01 -12.45
N VAL A 186 -8.32 1.26 -12.06
CA VAL A 186 -9.34 2.20 -11.57
C VAL A 186 -9.40 3.45 -12.44
N ALA A 187 -10.60 4.00 -12.62
CA ALA A 187 -10.84 5.20 -13.42
C ALA A 187 -10.52 6.49 -12.65
N GLN A 188 -9.35 6.55 -11.99
CA GLN A 188 -8.92 7.71 -11.20
C GLN A 188 -7.47 8.10 -11.52
N SER A 189 -7.26 9.35 -11.90
CA SER A 189 -5.93 9.94 -11.97
C SER A 189 -5.44 10.33 -10.57
N ARG A 190 -4.71 9.43 -9.92
CA ARG A 190 -4.09 9.64 -8.60
C ARG A 190 -2.63 9.25 -8.66
N ALA A 191 -1.75 10.23 -8.88
CA ALA A 191 -0.31 10.03 -8.79
C ALA A 191 0.14 10.11 -7.32
N ARG A 192 0.89 9.11 -6.87
CA ARG A 192 1.49 9.02 -5.54
C ARG A 192 2.91 8.48 -5.66
N VAL A 193 3.78 8.92 -4.74
CA VAL A 193 5.12 8.35 -4.61
C VAL A 193 5.03 7.17 -3.65
N PHE A 194 5.52 6.03 -4.09
CA PHE A 194 5.73 4.85 -3.27
C PHE A 194 7.22 4.71 -3.03
N ILE A 195 7.60 4.46 -1.78
CA ILE A 195 8.99 4.27 -1.35
C ILE A 195 9.07 2.87 -0.75
N CYS A 196 9.97 2.04 -1.26
CA CYS A 196 10.21 0.70 -0.76
C CYS A 196 11.62 0.64 -0.18
N ALA A 197 11.71 0.38 1.13
CA ALA A 197 12.96 0.27 1.87
C ALA A 197 13.17 -1.17 2.32
N TRP A 198 14.32 -1.75 1.96
CA TRP A 198 14.70 -3.12 2.30
C TRP A 198 16.01 -3.12 3.08
N LYS A 199 16.06 -3.87 4.16
CA LYS A 199 17.22 -3.92 5.05
C LYS A 199 18.41 -4.54 4.32
N GLY A 200 19.41 -3.73 3.96
CA GLY A 200 20.65 -4.14 3.30
C GLY A 200 20.52 -4.69 1.88
N ASP A 201 19.36 -4.57 1.21
CA ASP A 201 19.10 -5.23 -0.08
C ASP A 201 18.52 -4.27 -1.13
N TYR A 202 19.39 -3.72 -1.97
CA TYR A 202 18.98 -2.80 -3.04
C TYR A 202 18.29 -3.52 -4.21
N HIS A 203 18.57 -4.82 -4.42
CA HIS A 203 17.96 -5.59 -5.49
C HIS A 203 16.48 -5.80 -5.19
N SER A 204 16.15 -6.26 -3.99
CA SER A 204 14.77 -6.44 -3.54
C SER A 204 14.01 -5.11 -3.46
N ALA A 205 14.66 -4.03 -3.01
CA ALA A 205 14.06 -2.69 -3.04
C ALA A 205 13.66 -2.29 -4.46
N THR A 206 14.56 -2.46 -5.44
CA THR A 206 14.30 -2.11 -6.83
C THR A 206 13.22 -3.03 -7.44
N GLU A 207 13.36 -4.34 -7.25
CA GLU A 207 12.44 -5.32 -7.81
C GLU A 207 11.00 -5.14 -7.28
N ALA A 208 10.82 -4.68 -6.04
CA ALA A 208 9.50 -4.41 -5.49
C ALA A 208 8.70 -3.35 -6.27
N LEU A 209 9.37 -2.36 -6.89
CA LEU A 209 8.71 -1.24 -7.59
C LEU A 209 8.90 -1.23 -9.11
N PHE A 210 9.90 -1.94 -9.63
CA PHE A 210 10.26 -1.92 -11.04
C PHE A 210 10.15 -3.31 -11.66
N GLU A 211 9.56 -3.38 -12.85
CA GLU A 211 9.52 -4.60 -13.64
C GLU A 211 10.91 -4.86 -14.26
N PRO A 212 11.38 -6.12 -14.33
CA PRO A 212 12.67 -6.44 -14.93
C PRO A 212 12.68 -6.28 -16.45
N LYS A 213 11.50 -6.19 -17.09
CA LYS A 213 11.34 -6.07 -18.53
C LYS A 213 10.67 -4.75 -18.86
N VAL A 214 11.25 -4.04 -19.82
CA VAL A 214 10.62 -2.86 -20.43
C VAL A 214 9.37 -3.32 -21.19
N SER A 215 8.21 -2.82 -20.79
CA SER A 215 6.99 -3.05 -21.57
C SER A 215 7.10 -2.36 -22.92
N ALA A 216 6.55 -2.96 -23.97
CA ALA A 216 6.47 -2.32 -25.28
C ALA A 216 5.82 -0.93 -25.15
N ALA A 217 6.41 0.07 -25.81
CA ALA A 217 5.82 1.40 -25.86
C ALA A 217 4.40 1.28 -26.44
N ARG A 218 3.39 1.57 -25.62
CA ARG A 218 2.05 1.77 -26.16
C ARG A 218 2.09 3.04 -27.01
N GLY A 219 1.39 3.03 -28.15
CA GLY A 219 1.27 4.22 -29.00
C GLY A 219 0.82 5.44 -28.19
N SER A 220 1.14 6.64 -28.70
CA SER A 220 0.84 7.93 -28.05
C SER A 220 -0.66 8.23 -27.88
N GLU A 221 -1.54 7.29 -28.21
CA GLU A 221 -2.97 7.39 -27.99
C GLU A 221 -3.29 7.44 -26.50
N ARG A 222 -3.17 8.63 -25.94
CA ARG A 222 -4.07 9.09 -24.89
C ARG A 222 -5.44 9.25 -25.55
N LEU A 223 -6.13 8.14 -25.84
CA LEU A 223 -7.53 8.17 -26.29
C LEU A 223 -8.27 9.12 -25.34
N GLY A 224 -8.76 10.23 -25.93
CA GLY A 224 -9.02 11.49 -25.25
C GLY A 224 -9.82 11.34 -23.96
N PHE A 225 -9.23 11.79 -22.86
CA PHE A 225 -9.81 11.67 -21.51
C PHE A 225 -10.89 12.70 -21.20
N MET A 226 -11.21 13.61 -22.12
CA MET A 226 -12.21 14.64 -21.94
C MET A 226 -13.05 14.69 -23.20
N SER A 227 -14.36 14.52 -23.06
CA SER A 227 -15.28 14.94 -24.11
C SER A 227 -15.65 16.38 -23.80
N GLU A 228 -15.35 17.30 -24.70
CA GLU A 228 -15.94 18.62 -24.63
C GLU A 228 -17.46 18.48 -24.84
N SER A 229 -18.26 19.01 -23.91
CA SER A 229 -19.70 19.01 -24.10
C SER A 229 -20.03 19.90 -25.30
N LYS A 230 -20.72 19.35 -26.30
CA LYS A 230 -21.22 20.12 -27.46
C LYS A 230 -22.41 21.02 -27.11
N HIS A 231 -22.85 21.05 -25.85
CA HIS A 231 -23.85 21.98 -25.38
C HIS A 231 -23.25 23.37 -25.11
N ARG A 232 -24.06 24.43 -25.29
CA ARG A 232 -23.68 25.84 -25.06
C ARG A 232 -23.10 26.17 -23.67
N SER A 233 -23.08 25.22 -22.74
CA SER A 233 -22.56 25.41 -21.39
C SER A 233 -21.03 25.43 -21.31
N GLY A 234 -20.30 24.90 -22.29
CA GLY A 234 -18.83 24.81 -22.25
C GLY A 234 -18.29 23.89 -21.15
N ALA A 235 -19.12 23.01 -20.58
CA ALA A 235 -18.70 22.10 -19.52
C ALA A 235 -17.77 21.00 -20.06
N ILE A 236 -16.62 20.81 -19.39
CA ILE A 236 -15.66 19.75 -19.69
C ILE A 236 -15.87 18.60 -18.68
N VAL A 237 -16.28 17.43 -19.16
CA VAL A 237 -16.47 16.25 -18.31
C VAL A 237 -15.34 15.25 -18.57
N PRO A 238 -14.48 14.98 -17.57
CA PRO A 238 -13.41 14.01 -17.75
C PRO A 238 -13.96 12.58 -17.68
N HIS A 239 -13.50 11.71 -18.57
CA HIS A 239 -13.76 10.25 -18.57
C HIS A 239 -13.03 9.52 -17.45
N VAL A 240 -11.94 10.12 -16.95
CA VAL A 240 -11.16 9.61 -15.81
C VAL A 240 -11.30 10.60 -14.67
N ALA A 241 -11.75 10.12 -13.51
CA ALA A 241 -11.92 10.95 -12.33
C ALA A 241 -10.58 11.62 -11.94
N TYR A 242 -10.64 12.87 -11.51
CA TYR A 242 -9.53 13.49 -10.79
C TYR A 242 -9.30 12.80 -9.44
N CYS A 243 -8.15 13.11 -8.82
CA CYS A 243 -7.79 12.58 -7.51
C CYS A 243 -8.92 12.84 -6.50
N VAL A 244 -9.45 11.79 -5.86
CA VAL A 244 -10.42 11.94 -4.78
C VAL A 244 -9.70 12.57 -3.60
N ALA A 245 -10.06 13.82 -3.28
CA ALA A 245 -9.49 14.58 -2.16
C ALA A 245 -10.29 14.32 -0.87
N ALA A 246 -9.62 14.33 0.28
CA ALA A 246 -10.28 14.20 1.59
C ALA A 246 -11.21 15.38 1.93
N THR A 247 -11.09 16.49 1.19
CA THR A 247 -11.96 17.67 1.27
C THR A 247 -13.13 17.63 0.28
N SER A 248 -13.28 16.56 -0.49
CA SER A 248 -14.34 16.42 -1.51
C SER A 248 -15.77 16.62 -0.96
N GLY A 249 -15.97 16.42 0.34
CA GLY A 249 -17.22 16.73 1.04
C GLY A 249 -17.52 18.23 1.24
N ARG A 250 -16.53 19.12 1.29
CA ARG A 250 -16.69 20.57 1.60
C ARG A 250 -16.66 21.44 0.35
N HIS A 251 -17.50 22.47 0.26
CA HIS A 251 -17.39 23.53 -0.75
C HIS A 251 -16.35 24.58 -0.32
N THR A 252 -15.26 24.72 -1.05
CA THR A 252 -14.27 25.81 -0.84
C THR A 252 -14.14 26.75 -2.03
N GLY A 253 -15.08 26.71 -2.99
CA GLY A 253 -15.20 27.69 -4.08
C GLY A 253 -14.14 27.64 -5.19
N ASN A 254 -12.97 27.03 -4.96
CA ASN A 254 -11.80 27.22 -5.83
C ASN A 254 -11.24 25.91 -6.43
N ASP A 255 -12.01 24.83 -6.42
CA ASP A 255 -11.47 23.48 -6.47
C ASP A 255 -11.72 22.79 -7.82
N TRP A 256 -10.83 23.04 -8.78
CA TRP A 256 -10.77 22.39 -10.10
C TRP A 256 -10.48 20.87 -10.04
N SER A 257 -10.31 20.31 -8.84
CA SER A 257 -9.97 18.91 -8.58
C SER A 257 -11.19 17.97 -8.50
N ARG A 258 -12.40 18.46 -8.77
CA ARG A 258 -13.64 17.71 -8.53
C ARG A 258 -14.10 16.94 -9.74
N SER A 259 -14.23 15.64 -9.55
CA SER A 259 -14.96 14.77 -10.48
C SER A 259 -16.45 15.00 -10.29
N TYR A 260 -17.17 15.19 -11.38
CA TYR A 260 -18.64 15.26 -11.39
C TYR A 260 -19.19 14.17 -12.29
N ILE A 261 -20.38 13.68 -11.95
CA ILE A 261 -21.17 12.79 -12.78
C ILE A 261 -22.21 13.66 -13.48
N SER A 262 -22.14 13.70 -14.82
CA SER A 262 -23.08 14.43 -15.66
C SER A 262 -24.12 13.48 -16.23
N TYR A 263 -25.38 13.86 -16.10
CA TYR A 263 -26.54 13.29 -16.79
C TYR A 263 -27.00 14.26 -17.88
N ALA A 264 -28.05 13.90 -18.62
CA ALA A 264 -28.60 14.75 -19.67
C ALA A 264 -29.19 16.07 -19.13
N ASP A 265 -29.77 16.02 -17.92
CA ASP A 265 -30.53 17.09 -17.29
C ASP A 265 -30.03 17.46 -15.88
N ALA A 266 -29.00 16.78 -15.37
CA ALA A 266 -28.50 16.98 -14.01
C ALA A 266 -26.99 16.75 -13.90
N VAL A 267 -26.37 17.36 -12.88
CA VAL A 267 -24.97 17.12 -12.50
C VAL A 267 -24.91 16.85 -11.01
N ARG A 268 -24.12 15.86 -10.58
CA ARG A 268 -23.90 15.56 -9.17
C ARG A 268 -22.46 15.20 -8.86
N ARG A 269 -22.15 15.13 -7.57
CA ARG A 269 -20.90 14.54 -7.07
C ARG A 269 -20.98 13.01 -7.11
N PRO A 270 -19.85 12.30 -7.30
CA PRO A 270 -19.76 10.88 -6.98
C PRO A 270 -20.20 10.68 -5.53
N THR A 271 -21.03 9.67 -5.29
CA THR A 271 -21.40 9.20 -3.96
C THR A 271 -20.18 8.67 -3.22
N PRO A 272 -20.23 8.48 -1.89
CA PRO A 272 -19.10 7.89 -1.18
C PRO A 272 -18.80 6.46 -1.68
N THR A 273 -19.83 5.69 -2.02
CA THR A 273 -19.67 4.33 -2.59
C THR A 273 -19.02 4.33 -3.98
N GLU A 274 -19.32 5.31 -4.83
CA GLU A 274 -18.59 5.48 -6.09
C GLU A 274 -17.13 5.91 -5.84
N SER A 275 -16.90 6.73 -4.81
CA SER A 275 -15.55 7.16 -4.42
C SER A 275 -14.71 6.00 -3.88
N GLU A 276 -15.31 5.07 -3.12
CA GLU A 276 -14.69 3.80 -2.69
C GLU A 276 -14.20 3.00 -3.90
N ARG A 277 -15.06 2.84 -4.92
CA ARG A 277 -14.72 2.14 -6.17
C ARG A 277 -13.61 2.83 -6.94
N LEU A 278 -13.59 4.17 -6.96
CA LEU A 278 -12.50 4.94 -7.58
C LEU A 278 -11.14 4.70 -6.89
N GLN A 279 -11.12 4.34 -5.60
CA GLN A 279 -9.92 3.93 -4.87
C GLN A 279 -9.67 2.41 -4.94
N GLY A 280 -10.55 1.65 -5.59
CA GLY A 280 -10.47 0.20 -5.75
C GLY A 280 -10.97 -0.61 -4.57
N PHE A 281 -11.77 -0.01 -3.67
CA PHE A 281 -12.47 -0.75 -2.63
C PHE A 281 -13.79 -1.36 -3.14
N PRO A 282 -14.26 -2.47 -2.54
CA PRO A 282 -15.63 -2.95 -2.72
C PRO A 282 -16.67 -1.89 -2.37
N ALA A 283 -17.87 -2.01 -2.95
CA ALA A 283 -18.97 -1.11 -2.63
C ALA A 283 -19.42 -1.26 -1.17
N GLY A 284 -19.65 -0.15 -0.48
CA GLY A 284 -20.05 -0.11 0.92
C GLY A 284 -18.90 -0.34 1.90
N TRP A 285 -17.65 -0.24 1.45
CA TRP A 285 -16.47 -0.50 2.28
C TRP A 285 -16.43 0.36 3.54
N THR A 286 -16.78 1.64 3.41
CA THR A 286 -16.79 2.62 4.51
C THR A 286 -18.15 2.76 5.19
N MET A 287 -19.11 1.86 4.91
CA MET A 287 -20.36 1.85 5.67
C MET A 287 -20.08 1.40 7.10
N PRO A 288 -20.32 2.25 8.11
CA PRO A 288 -20.12 1.88 9.50
C PRO A 288 -21.14 0.81 9.94
N ASP A 289 -20.83 0.14 11.04
CA ASP A 289 -21.81 -0.73 11.71
C ASP A 289 -23.00 0.12 12.16
N PRO A 290 -24.27 -0.29 11.91
CA PRO A 290 -25.45 0.44 12.36
C PRO A 290 -25.49 0.74 13.86
N ALA A 291 -24.76 -0.02 14.68
CA ALA A 291 -24.64 0.22 16.12
C ALA A 291 -23.71 1.39 16.47
N VAL A 292 -22.96 1.95 15.51
CA VAL A 292 -22.07 3.10 15.72
C VAL A 292 -22.89 4.39 15.63
N PRO A 293 -22.85 5.26 16.67
CA PRO A 293 -23.51 6.56 16.61
C PRO A 293 -23.00 7.41 15.44
N GLU A 294 -23.88 8.22 14.86
CA GLU A 294 -23.49 9.13 13.79
C GLU A 294 -22.41 10.11 14.26
N PRO A 295 -21.27 10.24 13.54
CA PRO A 295 -20.22 11.17 13.91
C PRO A 295 -20.73 12.61 13.77
N GLY A 296 -20.20 13.53 14.59
CA GLY A 296 -20.65 14.93 14.56
C GLY A 296 -20.47 15.67 13.22
N ARG A 297 -19.70 15.12 12.26
CA ARG A 297 -19.56 15.67 10.89
C ARG A 297 -20.52 15.02 9.88
N GLY A 298 -21.33 14.05 10.30
CA GLY A 298 -22.17 13.21 9.46
C GLY A 298 -21.40 12.06 8.80
N PHE A 299 -22.08 10.94 8.57
CA PHE A 299 -21.45 9.73 8.04
C PHE A 299 -20.78 9.95 6.68
N ASP A 300 -21.49 10.55 5.72
CA ASP A 300 -20.95 10.75 4.37
C ASP A 300 -19.69 11.62 4.35
N SER A 301 -19.60 12.63 5.22
CA SER A 301 -18.41 13.47 5.33
C SER A 301 -17.18 12.67 5.75
N GLU A 302 -17.32 11.79 6.75
CA GLU A 302 -16.21 10.94 7.20
C GLU A 302 -15.85 9.88 6.15
N ARG A 303 -16.84 9.35 5.42
CA ARG A 303 -16.61 8.45 4.29
C ARG A 303 -15.81 9.13 3.18
N TYR A 304 -16.19 10.33 2.74
CA TYR A 304 -15.40 11.06 1.72
C TYR A 304 -13.99 11.37 2.18
N LYS A 305 -13.83 11.84 3.43
CA LYS A 305 -12.53 12.17 4.02
C LYS A 305 -11.62 10.94 4.03
N SER A 306 -12.11 9.83 4.57
CA SER A 306 -11.34 8.60 4.72
C SER A 306 -10.99 7.96 3.37
N VAL A 307 -11.92 7.93 2.42
CA VAL A 307 -11.66 7.48 1.03
C VAL A 307 -10.62 8.36 0.35
N GLY A 308 -10.69 9.68 0.48
CA GLY A 308 -9.72 10.60 -0.13
C GLY A 308 -8.30 10.45 0.43
N ASN A 309 -8.18 10.12 1.72
CA ASN A 309 -6.91 9.84 2.40
C ASN A 309 -6.36 8.44 2.10
N ALA A 310 -7.21 7.49 1.71
CA ALA A 310 -6.77 6.12 1.44
C ALA A 310 -5.79 6.03 0.25
N VAL A 311 -4.96 4.99 0.28
CA VAL A 311 -4.19 4.53 -0.87
C VAL A 311 -5.11 3.88 -1.91
N ALA A 312 -4.71 3.91 -3.18
CA ALA A 312 -5.41 3.17 -4.23
C ALA A 312 -5.06 1.67 -4.12
N VAL A 313 -6.02 0.85 -3.69
CA VAL A 313 -5.84 -0.58 -3.40
C VAL A 313 -5.17 -1.34 -4.55
N PRO A 314 -5.51 -1.12 -5.84
CA PRO A 314 -4.91 -1.90 -6.93
C PRO A 314 -3.42 -1.61 -7.14
N VAL A 315 -2.97 -0.37 -6.90
CA VAL A 315 -1.54 -0.01 -6.97
C VAL A 315 -0.79 -0.74 -5.87
N VAL A 316 -1.30 -0.67 -4.65
CA VAL A 316 -0.67 -1.34 -3.50
C VAL A 316 -0.73 -2.86 -3.64
N THR A 317 -1.81 -3.42 -4.19
CA THR A 317 -1.93 -4.86 -4.44
C THR A 317 -0.85 -5.34 -5.42
N TRP A 318 -0.55 -4.54 -6.44
CA TRP A 318 0.54 -4.84 -7.37
C TRP A 318 1.90 -4.87 -6.66
N ILE A 319 2.17 -3.89 -5.79
CA ILE A 319 3.43 -3.84 -5.00
C ILE A 319 3.48 -5.00 -3.99
N ALA A 320 2.40 -5.22 -3.24
CA ALA A 320 2.31 -6.25 -2.21
C ALA A 320 2.58 -7.65 -2.77
N LYS A 321 2.02 -7.99 -3.94
CA LYS A 321 2.30 -9.26 -4.62
C LYS A 321 3.78 -9.43 -4.96
N ARG A 322 4.46 -8.36 -5.36
CA ARG A 322 5.91 -8.40 -5.65
C ARG A 322 6.72 -8.58 -4.38
N ILE A 323 6.41 -7.84 -3.32
CA ILE A 323 7.05 -8.01 -2.01
C ILE A 323 6.86 -9.45 -1.50
N SER A 324 5.64 -9.99 -1.53
CA SER A 324 5.35 -11.37 -1.14
C SER A 324 6.17 -12.38 -1.96
N ALA A 325 6.26 -12.18 -3.28
CA ALA A 325 7.04 -13.06 -4.15
C ALA A 325 8.55 -13.01 -3.86
N ILE A 326 9.11 -11.82 -3.64
CA ILE A 326 10.53 -11.63 -3.31
C ILE A 326 10.87 -12.31 -1.98
N ILE A 327 10.03 -12.12 -0.94
CA ILE A 327 10.23 -12.74 0.37
C ILE A 327 10.11 -14.26 0.27
N ALA A 328 9.11 -14.76 -0.46
CA ALA A 328 8.92 -16.21 -0.67
C ALA A 328 10.08 -16.85 -1.45
N ALA A 329 10.69 -16.13 -2.40
CA ALA A 329 11.83 -16.60 -3.17
C ALA A 329 13.12 -16.68 -2.33
N GLY A 330 13.17 -16.04 -1.15
CA GLY A 330 14.33 -16.07 -0.27
C GLY A 330 15.61 -15.58 -0.94
N LEU A 331 15.51 -14.60 -1.85
CA LEU A 331 16.65 -14.12 -2.64
C LEU A 331 17.86 -13.89 -1.72
N PRO A 332 19.05 -14.38 -2.13
CA PRO A 332 20.20 -14.42 -1.26
C PRO A 332 20.56 -13.00 -0.82
N ARG A 333 20.66 -12.81 0.49
CA ARG A 333 21.33 -11.64 1.07
C ARG A 333 22.70 -11.56 0.39
N PRO A 334 23.08 -10.45 -0.27
CA PRO A 334 24.43 -10.32 -0.75
C PRO A 334 25.35 -10.54 0.45
N ASN A 335 26.22 -11.55 0.34
CA ASN A 335 27.21 -11.85 1.36
C ASN A 335 28.08 -10.61 1.53
N THR A 336 28.06 -10.06 2.76
CA THR A 336 29.04 -9.16 3.39
C THR A 336 29.49 -7.92 2.63
#